data_AF-A0A1Q7EQ58-F1
#
_entry.id   AF-A0A1Q7EQ58-F1
#
_cell.length_a   1.000
_cell.length_b   1.000
_cell.length_c   1.000
_cell.angle_alpha   90.00
_cell.angle_beta   90.00
_cell.angle_gamma   90.00
#
_symmetry.space_group_name_H-M   'P 1'
#
loop_
_entity.id
_entity.type
_entity.pdbx_description
1 polymer ?
#
loop_
_entity_poly.entity_id
_entity_poly.type
_entity_poly.pdbx_seq_one_letter_code
_entity_poly.pdbx_strand_id
1 'polypeptide(L)'
;MAAVEHIWVEPTLTRTVRGRPAHVPFEVYGAFVDAPDVTAAAARFRKLARYEVDALDDDWYRATDNDGSHGMYRVIVREPVRRVVLSWGEHSGWILGTISGSALTVVDLRPNGQGVEQVLTAHVRIDQPVAAALARLLITVFGRFADRKLAEGFAVTARVAEWAFEQPREFCQWVAHEPLPAFRRERILAVVPGCAARVRAPQAATSY
;
A
#
# COMPACT_ATOMS: atom_id res chain seq x y z
N MET A 1 20.16 6.49 -8.89
CA MET A 1 19.69 5.99 -10.20
C MET A 1 20.16 4.57 -10.49
N ALA A 2 21.43 4.21 -10.20
CA ALA A 2 21.97 2.87 -10.47
C ALA A 2 21.14 1.67 -9.93
N ALA A 3 20.52 1.78 -8.75
CA ALA A 3 19.69 0.70 -8.20
C ALA A 3 18.38 0.46 -8.98
N VAL A 4 17.73 1.53 -9.46
CA VAL A 4 16.48 1.44 -10.24
C VAL A 4 16.75 0.80 -11.60
N GLU A 5 17.82 1.24 -12.27
CA GLU A 5 18.25 0.70 -13.56
C GLU A 5 18.62 -0.78 -13.46
N HIS A 6 19.34 -1.18 -12.40
CA HIS A 6 19.75 -2.57 -12.26
C HIS A 6 18.58 -3.53 -11.98
N ILE A 7 17.57 -3.11 -11.19
CA ILE A 7 16.36 -3.91 -10.93
C ILE A 7 15.50 -4.01 -12.20
N TRP A 8 15.42 -2.93 -12.98
CA TRP A 8 14.62 -2.89 -14.20
C TRP A 8 15.23 -3.71 -15.34
N VAL A 9 16.57 -3.68 -15.51
CA VAL A 9 17.26 -4.36 -16.62
C VAL A 9 17.47 -5.85 -16.33
N GLU A 10 17.74 -6.24 -15.09
CA GLU A 10 18.05 -7.64 -14.73
C GLU A 10 17.28 -8.13 -13.48
N PRO A 11 15.93 -8.19 -13.54
CA PRO A 11 15.16 -8.74 -12.43
C PRO A 11 15.41 -10.24 -12.27
N THR A 12 15.45 -10.72 -11.03
CA THR A 12 15.43 -12.16 -10.73
C THR A 12 14.11 -12.78 -11.21
N LEU A 13 13.00 -12.06 -11.04
CA LEU A 13 11.67 -12.43 -11.53
C LEU A 13 10.80 -11.20 -11.78
N THR A 14 9.85 -11.33 -12.70
CA THR A 14 8.78 -10.33 -12.91
C THR A 14 7.42 -11.00 -12.72
N ARG A 15 6.49 -10.29 -12.07
CA ARG A 15 5.12 -10.74 -11.84
C ARG A 15 4.13 -9.65 -12.12
N THR A 16 3.03 -10.02 -12.77
CA THR A 16 1.92 -9.10 -13.05
C THR A 16 0.64 -9.66 -12.44
N VAL A 17 0.00 -8.86 -11.60
CA VAL A 17 -1.20 -9.25 -10.85
C VAL A 17 -2.28 -8.20 -11.05
N ARG A 18 -3.52 -8.67 -11.21
CA ARG A 18 -4.70 -7.80 -11.22
C ARG A 18 -5.39 -7.89 -9.87
N GLY A 19 -5.61 -6.73 -9.24
CA GLY A 19 -6.39 -6.64 -8.02
C GLY A 19 -7.89 -6.77 -8.29
N ARG A 20 -8.68 -6.96 -7.23
CA ARG A 20 -10.13 -6.76 -7.33
C ARG A 20 -10.40 -5.27 -7.61
N PRO A 21 -11.39 -4.91 -8.44
CA PRO A 21 -11.82 -3.53 -8.58
C PRO A 21 -12.27 -2.95 -7.23
N ALA A 22 -11.97 -1.68 -7.00
CA ALA A 22 -12.48 -0.91 -5.87
C ALA A 22 -13.70 -0.09 -6.33
N HIS A 23 -14.82 -0.20 -5.63
CA HIS A 23 -16.09 0.45 -6.02
C HIS A 23 -16.22 1.84 -5.39
N VAL A 24 -15.22 2.69 -5.61
CA VAL A 24 -15.19 4.08 -5.12
C VAL A 24 -14.69 5.01 -6.21
N PRO A 25 -14.96 6.33 -6.11
CA PRO A 25 -14.37 7.31 -7.03
C PRO A 25 -12.85 7.24 -7.06
N PHE A 26 -12.27 7.56 -8.22
CA PHE A 26 -10.82 7.50 -8.44
C PHE A 26 -10.01 8.25 -7.40
N GLU A 27 -10.42 9.48 -7.08
CA GLU A 27 -9.73 10.34 -6.09
C GLU A 27 -9.71 9.72 -4.69
N VAL A 28 -10.77 9.02 -4.30
CA VAL A 28 -10.84 8.34 -3.01
C VAL A 28 -9.85 7.17 -2.99
N TYR A 29 -9.90 6.31 -4.01
CA TYR A 29 -8.98 5.16 -4.09
C TYR A 29 -7.52 5.60 -4.16
N GLY A 30 -7.22 6.58 -5.01
CA GLY A 30 -5.87 7.14 -5.20
C GLY A 30 -5.28 7.68 -3.90
N ALA A 31 -6.07 8.33 -3.05
CA ALA A 31 -5.60 8.82 -1.77
C ALA A 31 -5.19 7.70 -0.80
N PHE A 32 -5.87 6.56 -0.80
CA PHE A 32 -5.50 5.41 0.04
C PHE A 32 -4.26 4.67 -0.50
N VAL A 33 -4.08 4.62 -1.83
CA VAL A 33 -2.82 4.15 -2.43
C VAL A 33 -1.66 5.06 -2.02
N ASP A 34 -1.93 6.37 -1.92
CA ASP A 34 -0.95 7.41 -1.61
C ASP A 34 -0.66 7.60 -0.11
N ALA A 35 -1.44 6.94 0.75
CA ALA A 35 -1.32 6.94 2.21
C ALA A 35 -1.33 5.51 2.76
N PRO A 36 -0.32 4.68 2.41
CA PRO A 36 -0.29 3.28 2.79
C PRO A 36 -0.18 3.05 4.30
N ASP A 37 0.34 4.02 5.06
CA ASP A 37 0.32 4.06 6.53
C ASP A 37 -1.11 4.13 7.08
N VAL A 38 -1.93 5.02 6.52
CA VAL A 38 -3.36 5.14 6.86
C VAL A 38 -4.11 3.88 6.43
N THR A 39 -3.84 3.36 5.24
CA THR A 39 -4.44 2.12 4.73
C THR A 39 -4.09 0.93 5.62
N ALA A 40 -2.84 0.80 6.07
CA ALA A 40 -2.42 -0.26 6.98
C ALA A 40 -3.13 -0.14 8.34
N ALA A 41 -3.19 1.06 8.91
CA ALA A 41 -3.89 1.30 10.17
C ALA A 41 -5.38 0.95 10.08
N ALA A 42 -6.06 1.40 9.03
CA ALA A 42 -7.45 1.08 8.77
C ALA A 42 -7.66 -0.44 8.58
N ALA A 43 -6.77 -1.09 7.84
CA ALA A 43 -6.82 -2.54 7.63
C ALA A 43 -6.70 -3.31 8.96
N ARG A 44 -5.82 -2.88 9.87
CA ARG A 44 -5.69 -3.47 11.21
C ARG A 44 -6.95 -3.24 12.04
N PHE A 45 -7.47 -2.01 12.07
CA PHE A 45 -8.72 -1.67 12.77
C PHE A 45 -9.89 -2.55 12.29
N ARG A 46 -9.99 -2.76 10.97
CA ARG A 46 -11.02 -3.61 10.34
C ARG A 46 -10.68 -5.11 10.32
N LYS A 47 -9.58 -5.52 10.95
CA LYS A 47 -9.08 -6.92 10.99
C LYS A 47 -8.92 -7.56 9.60
N LEU A 48 -8.61 -6.74 8.59
CA LEU A 48 -8.38 -7.17 7.21
C LEU A 48 -6.94 -7.63 6.99
N ALA A 49 -6.00 -7.05 7.73
CA ALA A 49 -4.59 -7.41 7.69
C ALA A 49 -3.90 -7.10 9.02
N ARG A 50 -2.68 -7.62 9.19
CA ARG A 50 -1.87 -7.44 10.41
C ARG A 50 -0.55 -6.70 10.18
N TYR A 51 -0.24 -6.35 8.93
CA TYR A 51 0.99 -5.63 8.61
C TYR A 51 0.95 -4.20 9.13
N GLU A 52 2.14 -3.67 9.39
CA GLU A 52 2.35 -2.30 9.84
C GLU A 52 3.13 -1.53 8.79
N VAL A 53 2.78 -0.25 8.67
CA VAL A 53 3.43 0.70 7.78
C VAL A 53 3.56 2.00 8.53
N ASP A 54 4.79 2.48 8.68
CA ASP A 54 5.11 3.77 9.26
C ASP A 54 5.54 4.73 8.15
N ALA A 55 4.92 5.90 8.10
CA ALA A 55 5.41 7.00 7.26
C ALA A 55 6.61 7.64 7.93
N LEU A 56 7.77 7.57 7.28
CA LEU A 56 8.99 8.26 7.70
C LEU A 56 9.09 9.65 7.09
N ASP A 57 8.50 9.83 5.90
CA ASP A 57 8.41 11.09 5.16
C ASP A 57 7.22 11.03 4.16
N ASP A 58 7.13 11.99 3.24
CA ASP A 58 6.09 12.08 2.21
C ASP A 58 6.06 10.89 1.23
N ASP A 59 7.22 10.35 0.89
CA ASP A 59 7.35 9.21 -0.02
C ASP A 59 8.08 8.01 0.60
N TRP A 60 8.57 8.13 1.84
CA TRP A 60 9.35 7.11 2.52
C TRP A 60 8.56 6.40 3.60
N TYR A 61 8.64 5.07 3.59
CA TYR A 61 7.88 4.22 4.50
C TYR A 61 8.73 3.07 5.00
N ARG A 62 8.44 2.64 6.22
CA ARG A 62 8.89 1.36 6.79
C ARG A 62 7.71 0.41 6.85
N ALA A 63 7.93 -0.87 6.60
CA ALA A 63 6.89 -1.89 6.73
C ALA A 63 7.39 -3.15 7.41
N THR A 64 6.48 -3.82 8.12
CA THR A 64 6.65 -5.17 8.68
C THR A 64 5.37 -5.97 8.46
N ASP A 65 5.50 -7.24 8.10
CA ASP A 65 4.34 -8.15 8.01
C ASP A 65 3.99 -8.81 9.35
N ASN A 66 4.81 -8.56 10.39
CA ASN A 66 4.75 -9.21 11.70
C ASN A 66 4.89 -10.75 11.63
N ASP A 67 5.53 -11.26 10.56
CA ASP A 67 5.76 -12.68 10.26
C ASP A 67 7.18 -12.90 9.68
N GLY A 68 8.13 -12.05 10.09
CA GLY A 68 9.55 -12.17 9.74
C GLY A 68 10.01 -11.35 8.52
N SER A 69 9.10 -10.68 7.81
CA SER A 69 9.47 -9.73 6.76
C SER A 69 9.49 -8.30 7.30
N HIS A 70 10.57 -7.58 7.01
CA HIS A 70 10.65 -6.15 7.24
C HIS A 70 11.39 -5.47 6.10
N GLY A 71 11.04 -4.21 5.86
CA GLY A 71 11.65 -3.47 4.78
C GLY A 71 11.28 -2.01 4.78
N MET A 72 11.81 -1.33 3.78
CA MET A 72 11.52 0.05 3.49
C MET A 72 11.08 0.16 2.04
N TYR A 73 10.28 1.18 1.75
CA TYR A 73 9.98 1.52 0.38
C TYR A 73 9.83 3.01 0.20
N ARG A 74 10.09 3.42 -1.03
CA ARG A 74 9.98 4.79 -1.50
C ARG A 74 9.09 4.85 -2.73
N VAL A 75 8.11 5.75 -2.71
CA VAL A 75 7.38 6.14 -3.93
C VAL A 75 8.31 7.03 -4.76
N ILE A 76 8.67 6.59 -5.97
CA ILE A 76 9.60 7.31 -6.86
C ILE A 76 8.89 7.99 -8.04
N VAL A 77 7.67 7.55 -8.38
CA VAL A 77 6.83 8.18 -9.41
C VAL A 77 5.39 8.26 -8.89
N ARG A 78 4.79 9.44 -9.05
CA ARG A 78 3.41 9.75 -8.67
C ARG A 78 2.69 10.48 -9.81
N GLU A 79 2.28 9.73 -10.84
CA GLU A 79 1.54 10.23 -12.01
C GLU A 79 0.03 9.95 -11.88
N PRO A 80 -0.89 10.73 -12.46
CA PRO A 80 -2.33 10.59 -12.20
C PRO A 80 -2.84 9.15 -12.05
N VAL A 81 -2.51 8.26 -13.01
CA VAL A 81 -2.95 6.86 -13.06
C VAL A 81 -1.84 5.83 -12.78
N ARG A 82 -0.68 6.27 -12.27
CA ARG A 82 0.48 5.39 -12.08
C ARG A 82 1.29 5.72 -10.83
N ARG A 83 1.72 4.68 -10.13
CA ARG A 83 2.72 4.75 -9.05
C ARG A 83 3.87 3.82 -9.36
N VAL A 84 5.08 4.29 -9.10
CA VAL A 84 6.26 3.42 -9.11
C VAL A 84 6.89 3.47 -7.74
N VAL A 85 7.09 2.29 -7.14
CA VAL A 85 7.57 2.11 -5.78
C VAL A 85 8.84 1.28 -5.81
N LEU A 86 9.93 1.82 -5.27
CA LEU A 86 11.15 1.07 -5.01
C LEU A 86 11.09 0.56 -3.56
N SER A 87 11.21 -0.75 -3.36
CA SER A 87 11.27 -1.38 -2.04
C SER A 87 12.54 -2.21 -1.86
N TRP A 88 12.97 -2.36 -0.62
CA TRP A 88 14.05 -3.26 -0.23
C TRP A 88 13.84 -3.71 1.21
N GLY A 89 14.35 -4.89 1.52
CA GLY A 89 14.19 -5.46 2.84
C GLY A 89 14.66 -6.89 2.89
N GLU A 90 14.26 -7.56 3.96
CA GLU A 90 14.59 -8.95 4.19
C GLU A 90 13.43 -9.70 4.82
N HIS A 91 13.41 -11.00 4.55
CA HIS A 91 12.52 -11.96 5.18
C HIS A 91 13.36 -13.03 5.86
N SER A 92 13.11 -13.23 7.15
CA SER A 92 13.75 -14.30 7.93
C SER A 92 12.74 -15.40 8.23
N GLY A 93 13.02 -16.60 7.74
CA GLY A 93 12.19 -17.79 7.96
C GLY A 93 13.02 -19.01 8.37
N TRP A 94 12.37 -19.94 9.08
CA TRP A 94 13.02 -21.12 9.63
C TRP A 94 13.56 -22.12 8.58
N ILE A 95 13.05 -22.10 7.34
CA ILE A 95 13.43 -23.04 6.27
C ILE A 95 14.55 -22.48 5.38
N LEU A 96 14.44 -21.20 4.99
CA LEU A 96 15.33 -20.60 3.99
C LEU A 96 16.33 -19.59 4.61
N GLY A 97 16.34 -19.44 5.93
CA GLY A 97 17.13 -18.42 6.61
C GLY A 97 16.67 -17.00 6.24
N THR A 98 17.62 -16.06 6.24
CA THR A 98 17.37 -14.67 5.87
C THR A 98 17.59 -14.46 4.38
N ILE A 99 16.55 -14.00 3.67
CA ILE A 99 16.59 -13.63 2.26
C ILE A 99 16.45 -12.12 2.19
N SER A 100 17.36 -11.45 1.48
CA SER A 100 17.29 -10.02 1.24
C SER A 100 17.00 -9.75 -0.24
N GLY A 101 16.32 -8.66 -0.51
CA GLY A 101 16.05 -8.28 -1.88
C GLY A 101 15.50 -6.89 -2.02
N SER A 102 15.32 -6.52 -3.28
CA SER A 102 14.72 -5.27 -3.70
C SER A 102 13.67 -5.52 -4.75
N ALA A 103 12.69 -4.62 -4.85
CA ALA A 103 11.69 -4.68 -5.89
C ALA A 103 11.36 -3.29 -6.43
N LEU A 104 11.09 -3.25 -7.73
CA LEU A 104 10.50 -2.10 -8.40
C LEU A 104 9.07 -2.48 -8.77
N THR A 105 8.11 -1.85 -8.12
CA THR A 105 6.69 -2.15 -8.28
C THR A 105 6.03 -1.01 -9.04
N VAL A 106 5.45 -1.33 -10.20
CA VAL A 106 4.61 -0.42 -10.98
C VAL A 106 3.16 -0.75 -10.70
N VAL A 107 2.39 0.23 -10.23
CA VAL A 107 0.95 0.13 -10.01
C VAL A 107 0.26 1.05 -11.00
N ASP A 108 -0.51 0.47 -11.91
CA ASP A 108 -1.39 1.19 -12.81
C ASP A 108 -2.82 1.18 -12.25
N LEU A 109 -3.43 2.37 -12.17
CA LEU A 109 -4.79 2.59 -11.70
C LEU A 109 -5.67 2.97 -12.88
N ARG A 110 -6.70 2.19 -13.16
CA ARG A 110 -7.58 2.40 -14.31
C ARG A 110 -8.99 2.70 -13.82
N PRO A 111 -9.44 3.96 -13.85
CA PRO A 111 -10.84 4.28 -13.66
C PRO A 111 -11.65 3.53 -14.73
N ASN A 112 -12.61 2.73 -14.31
CA ASN A 112 -13.69 2.25 -15.16
C ASN A 112 -14.98 2.88 -14.62
N GLY A 113 -16.04 3.04 -15.41
CA GLY A 113 -17.26 3.75 -14.97
C GLY A 113 -17.94 3.21 -13.70
N GLN A 114 -17.43 2.11 -13.12
CA GLN A 114 -17.92 1.43 -11.92
C GLN A 114 -16.94 1.48 -10.73
N GLY A 115 -15.74 2.08 -10.89
CA GLY A 115 -14.72 2.09 -9.85
C GLY A 115 -13.29 2.20 -10.39
N VAL A 116 -12.34 1.58 -9.69
CA VAL A 116 -10.91 1.60 -10.04
C VAL A 116 -10.36 0.18 -10.15
N GLU A 117 -9.97 -0.20 -11.36
CA GLU A 117 -9.17 -1.40 -11.62
C GLU A 117 -7.70 -1.13 -11.30
N GLN A 118 -7.01 -2.16 -10.80
CA GLN A 118 -5.60 -2.06 -10.45
C GLN A 118 -4.80 -3.18 -11.12
N VAL A 119 -3.67 -2.81 -11.70
CA VAL A 119 -2.68 -3.75 -12.22
C VAL A 119 -1.35 -3.44 -11.55
N LEU A 120 -0.72 -4.45 -10.96
CA LEU A 120 0.62 -4.36 -10.39
C LEU A 120 1.57 -5.18 -11.23
N THR A 121 2.73 -4.60 -11.53
CA THR A 121 3.89 -5.31 -12.05
C THR A 121 5.05 -5.15 -11.08
N ALA A 122 5.51 -6.25 -10.49
CA ALA A 122 6.67 -6.27 -9.60
C ALA A 122 7.87 -6.86 -10.33
N HIS A 123 8.96 -6.10 -10.39
CA HIS A 123 10.28 -6.54 -10.82
C HIS A 123 11.11 -6.77 -9.56
N VAL A 124 11.41 -8.03 -9.23
CA VAL A 124 12.06 -8.40 -7.97
C VAL A 124 13.48 -8.87 -8.24
N ARG A 125 14.41 -8.41 -7.41
CA ARG A 125 15.79 -8.86 -7.34
C ARG A 125 16.08 -9.45 -5.96
N ILE A 126 16.65 -10.65 -5.94
CA ILE A 126 17.13 -11.30 -4.72
C ILE A 126 18.66 -11.17 -4.70
N ASP A 127 19.21 -10.72 -3.59
CA ASP A 127 20.63 -10.36 -3.51
C ASP A 127 21.53 -11.60 -3.33
N GLN A 128 21.03 -12.65 -2.67
CA GLN A 128 21.80 -13.88 -2.47
C GLN A 128 21.74 -14.81 -3.71
N PRO A 129 22.88 -15.19 -4.33
CA PRO A 129 22.90 -15.95 -5.59
C PRO A 129 22.21 -17.31 -5.52
N VAL A 130 22.37 -18.02 -4.39
CA VAL A 130 21.75 -19.34 -4.16
C VAL A 130 20.23 -19.20 -3.98
N ALA A 131 19.78 -18.20 -3.23
CA ALA A 131 18.35 -17.91 -3.07
C ALA A 131 17.72 -17.44 -4.40
N ALA A 132 18.45 -16.66 -5.20
CA ALA A 132 18.01 -16.23 -6.53
C ALA A 132 17.86 -17.42 -7.49
N ALA A 133 18.83 -18.36 -7.50
CA ALA A 133 18.74 -19.58 -8.29
C ALA A 133 17.57 -20.48 -7.85
N LEU A 134 17.37 -20.63 -6.54
CA LEU A 134 16.25 -21.41 -5.98
C LEU A 134 14.90 -20.75 -6.30
N ALA A 135 14.79 -19.43 -6.15
CA ALA A 135 13.59 -18.68 -6.49
C ALA A 135 13.24 -18.84 -7.97
N ARG A 136 14.23 -18.76 -8.88
CA ARG A 136 14.03 -19.01 -10.32
C ARG A 136 13.47 -20.41 -10.61
N LEU A 137 13.96 -21.43 -9.92
CA LEU A 137 13.48 -22.81 -10.05
C LEU A 137 12.06 -23.01 -9.49
N LEU A 138 11.67 -22.20 -8.51
CA LEU A 138 10.42 -22.32 -7.75
C LEU A 138 9.30 -21.36 -8.21
N ILE A 139 9.57 -20.55 -9.25
CA ILE A 139 8.66 -19.58 -9.89
C ILE A 139 7.26 -20.16 -10.13
N THR A 140 7.14 -21.39 -10.61
CA THR A 140 5.84 -22.00 -10.98
C THR A 140 5.03 -22.45 -9.77
N VAL A 141 5.70 -22.90 -8.71
CA VAL A 141 5.06 -23.43 -7.50
C VAL A 141 4.67 -22.29 -6.55
N PHE A 142 5.57 -21.32 -6.36
CA PHE A 142 5.34 -20.17 -5.48
C PHE A 142 4.68 -19.00 -6.19
N GLY A 143 4.62 -19.00 -7.53
CA GLY A 143 3.97 -17.95 -8.32
C GLY A 143 2.53 -17.70 -7.88
N ARG A 144 1.71 -18.74 -7.73
CA ARG A 144 0.32 -18.59 -7.27
C ARG A 144 0.21 -18.03 -5.84
N PHE A 145 1.14 -18.37 -4.96
CA PHE A 145 1.13 -17.87 -3.59
C PHE A 145 1.56 -16.39 -3.53
N ALA A 146 2.62 -16.04 -4.25
CA ALA A 146 3.09 -14.66 -4.38
C ALA A 146 2.03 -13.78 -5.05
N ASP A 147 1.41 -14.24 -6.14
CA ASP A 147 0.35 -13.52 -6.84
C ASP A 147 -0.86 -13.30 -5.93
N ARG A 148 -1.23 -14.30 -5.11
CA ARG A 148 -2.30 -14.18 -4.12
C ARG A 148 -1.98 -13.12 -3.07
N LYS A 149 -0.74 -13.06 -2.58
CA LYS A 149 -0.31 -12.06 -1.59
C LYS A 149 -0.31 -10.65 -2.16
N LEU A 150 0.14 -10.48 -3.40
CA LEU A 150 0.06 -9.21 -4.11
C LEU A 150 -1.40 -8.77 -4.36
N ALA A 151 -2.26 -9.71 -4.77
CA ALA A 151 -3.70 -9.44 -4.96
C ALA A 151 -4.41 -9.12 -3.63
N GLU A 152 -3.99 -9.73 -2.52
CA GLU A 152 -4.54 -9.49 -1.19
C GLU A 152 -4.30 -8.04 -0.74
N GLY A 153 -3.12 -7.47 -0.98
CA GLY A 153 -2.84 -6.06 -0.68
C GLY A 153 -3.78 -5.08 -1.40
N PHE A 154 -4.08 -5.35 -2.67
CA PHE A 154 -5.09 -4.59 -3.41
C PHE A 154 -6.50 -4.78 -2.87
N ALA A 155 -6.87 -6.02 -2.53
CA ALA A 155 -8.18 -6.30 -1.96
C ALA A 155 -8.39 -5.58 -0.62
N VAL A 156 -7.36 -5.51 0.22
CA VAL A 156 -7.36 -4.78 1.50
C VAL A 156 -7.52 -3.28 1.25
N THR A 157 -6.70 -2.69 0.36
CA THR A 157 -6.78 -1.26 0.03
C THR A 157 -8.16 -0.88 -0.50
N ALA A 158 -8.71 -1.70 -1.41
CA ALA A 158 -10.07 -1.51 -1.91
C ALA A 158 -11.12 -1.57 -0.79
N ARG A 159 -11.01 -2.53 0.14
CA ARG A 159 -11.98 -2.67 1.26
C ARG A 159 -11.91 -1.49 2.22
N VAL A 160 -10.72 -0.97 2.47
CA VAL A 160 -10.53 0.22 3.30
C VAL A 160 -11.14 1.45 2.63
N ALA A 161 -10.88 1.66 1.35
CA ALA A 161 -11.43 2.79 0.60
C ALA A 161 -12.96 2.72 0.50
N GLU A 162 -13.51 1.52 0.23
CA GLU A 162 -14.96 1.27 0.23
C GLU A 162 -15.57 1.54 1.61
N TRP A 163 -14.93 1.11 2.71
CA TRP A 163 -15.40 1.44 4.06
C TRP A 163 -15.45 2.96 4.30
N ALA A 164 -14.38 3.68 3.92
CA ALA A 164 -14.34 5.13 4.05
C ALA A 164 -15.44 5.84 3.25
N PHE A 165 -15.79 5.30 2.09
CA PHE A 165 -16.80 5.84 1.19
C PHE A 165 -18.24 5.50 1.61
N GLU A 166 -18.50 4.26 2.02
CA GLU A 166 -19.82 3.76 2.39
C GLU A 166 -20.24 4.18 3.81
N GLN A 167 -19.28 4.24 4.73
CA GLN A 167 -19.50 4.56 6.14
C GLN A 167 -18.62 5.74 6.61
N PRO A 168 -18.70 6.91 5.95
CA PRO A 168 -17.77 8.01 6.17
C PRO A 168 -17.80 8.50 7.61
N ARG A 169 -18.96 8.54 8.28
CA ARG A 169 -19.03 9.00 9.68
C ARG A 169 -18.18 8.15 10.63
N GLU A 170 -18.26 6.83 10.50
CA GLU A 170 -17.46 5.89 11.29
C GLU A 170 -15.97 6.08 10.96
N PHE A 171 -15.65 6.13 9.67
CA PHE A 171 -14.27 6.33 9.20
C PHE A 171 -13.65 7.63 9.71
N CYS A 172 -14.35 8.77 9.55
CA CYS A 172 -13.86 10.08 9.97
C CYS A 172 -13.68 10.14 11.50
N GLN A 173 -14.55 9.47 12.27
CA GLN A 173 -14.39 9.37 13.72
C GLN A 173 -13.16 8.55 14.09
N TRP A 174 -12.93 7.42 13.42
CA TRP A 174 -11.76 6.59 13.65
C TRP A 174 -10.46 7.34 13.31
N VAL A 175 -10.35 7.89 12.09
CA VAL A 175 -9.11 8.52 11.60
C VAL A 175 -8.72 9.77 12.41
N ALA A 176 -9.68 10.42 13.07
CA ALA A 176 -9.43 11.55 13.96
C ALA A 176 -8.69 11.16 15.25
N HIS A 177 -8.86 9.91 15.73
CA HIS A 177 -8.26 9.41 16.96
C HIS A 177 -7.04 8.50 16.70
N GLU A 178 -6.90 7.96 15.49
CA GLU A 178 -5.76 7.14 15.13
C GLU A 178 -4.46 7.98 15.16
N PRO A 179 -3.36 7.47 15.74
CA PRO A 179 -2.07 8.17 15.85
C PRO A 179 -1.33 8.24 14.50
N LEU A 180 -1.91 8.94 13.53
CA LEU A 180 -1.37 9.18 12.19
C LEU A 180 -0.72 10.58 12.11
N PRO A 181 0.29 10.77 11.23
CA PRO A 181 0.81 12.10 10.94
C PRO A 181 -0.29 13.07 10.49
N ALA A 182 -0.29 14.31 11.01
CA ALA A 182 -1.35 15.28 10.75
C ALA A 182 -1.58 15.53 9.25
N PHE A 183 -0.50 15.70 8.49
CA PHE A 183 -0.54 15.93 7.04
C PHE A 183 -1.17 14.76 6.26
N ARG A 184 -1.05 13.52 6.74
CA ARG A 184 -1.68 12.33 6.13
C ARG A 184 -3.16 12.31 6.41
N ARG A 185 -3.52 12.55 7.68
CA ARG A 185 -4.90 12.64 8.13
C ARG A 185 -5.65 13.71 7.33
N GLU A 186 -5.07 14.89 7.17
CA GLU A 186 -5.68 16.00 6.43
C GLU A 186 -5.95 15.64 4.96
N ARG A 187 -4.99 15.03 4.26
CA ARG A 187 -5.18 14.57 2.87
C ARG A 187 -6.34 13.58 2.73
N ILE A 188 -6.42 12.61 3.64
CA ILE A 188 -7.50 11.61 3.63
C ILE A 188 -8.86 12.26 3.95
N LEU A 189 -8.92 13.11 4.96
CA LEU A 189 -10.15 13.83 5.34
C LEU A 189 -10.65 14.77 4.23
N ALA A 190 -9.75 15.30 3.40
CA ALA A 190 -10.10 16.18 2.29
C ALA A 190 -10.79 15.45 1.12
N VAL A 191 -10.51 14.15 0.92
CA VAL A 191 -11.07 13.38 -0.19
C VAL A 191 -12.27 12.51 0.21
N VAL A 192 -12.36 12.10 1.49
CA VAL A 192 -13.46 11.26 1.96
C VAL A 192 -14.72 12.11 2.13
N PRO A 193 -15.81 11.81 1.40
CA PRO A 193 -17.04 12.57 1.49
C PRO A 193 -17.59 12.63 2.92
N GLY A 194 -18.02 13.82 3.37
CA GLY A 194 -18.63 14.00 4.69
C GLY A 194 -17.66 14.16 5.87
N CYS A 195 -16.34 13.99 5.67
CA CYS A 195 -15.35 14.28 6.71
C CYS A 195 -15.17 15.79 6.98
N ALA A 196 -15.22 16.64 5.94
CA ALA A 196 -14.99 18.08 6.05
C ALA A 196 -16.09 18.86 6.80
N ALA A 197 -17.30 18.28 6.96
CA ALA A 197 -18.46 18.99 7.49
C ALA A 197 -18.44 19.24 9.01
N ARG A 198 -17.43 18.75 9.76
CA ARG A 198 -17.37 18.85 11.23
C ARG A 198 -16.29 19.77 11.80
N VAL A 199 -15.39 20.32 10.98
CA VAL A 199 -14.28 21.18 11.47
C VAL A 199 -14.73 22.65 11.66
N ARG A 200 -15.93 23.04 11.19
CA ARG A 200 -16.52 24.36 11.45
C ARG A 200 -17.77 24.27 12.33
N ALA A 201 -17.58 24.19 13.64
CA ALA A 201 -18.57 24.69 14.59
C ALA A 201 -17.84 25.60 15.58
N PRO A 202 -17.94 26.93 15.47
CA PRO A 202 -17.52 27.82 16.54
C PRO A 202 -18.40 27.55 17.75
N GLN A 203 -17.78 27.29 18.90
CA GLN A 203 -18.48 27.42 20.18
C GLN A 203 -19.00 28.85 20.27
N ALA A 204 -20.32 29.03 20.19
CA ALA A 204 -20.94 30.28 20.54
C ALA A 204 -20.63 30.53 22.02
N ALA A 205 -19.83 31.56 22.28
CA ALA A 205 -19.57 32.05 23.62
C ALA A 205 -20.90 32.54 24.21
N THR A 206 -21.36 31.88 25.25
CA THR A 206 -22.40 32.40 26.13
C THR A 206 -21.76 33.49 26.99
N SER A 207 -21.99 34.75 26.64
CA SER A 207 -21.69 35.89 27.50
C SER A 207 -22.85 36.09 28.49
N TYR A 208 -22.48 36.25 29.76
CA TYR A 208 -23.32 36.72 30.87
C TYR A 208 -23.77 38.16 30.67
#